data_AF-A0A937IHJ1-F1
#
_entry.id   AF-A0A937IHJ1-F1
#
_cell.length_a   1.000
_cell.length_b   1.000
_cell.length_c   1.000
_cell.angle_alpha   90.00
_cell.angle_beta   90.00
_cell.angle_gamma   90.00
#
_symmetry.space_group_name_H-M   'P 1'
#
loop_
_entity.id
_entity.type
_entity.pdbx_description
1 polymer ?
#
loop_
_entity_poly.entity_id
_entity_poly.type
_entity_poly.pdbx_seq_one_letter_code
_entity_poly.pdbx_strand_id
1 'polypeptide(L)' 'MNIRPYRHIERRRSKKIKVGNISVGGDAPISVQTMTNTPTTDIDLTLDQIEKCVEAGAD' A
#
# COMPACT_ATOMS: atom_id res chain seq x y z
N MET A 1 -3.56 -28.72 -16.23
CA MET A 1 -3.62 -28.97 -14.78
C MET A 1 -2.38 -28.36 -14.17
N ASN A 2 -2.52 -27.38 -13.25
CA ASN A 2 -1.38 -26.64 -12.74
C ASN A 2 -0.71 -27.45 -11.61
N ILE A 3 0.59 -27.75 -11.73
CA ILE A 3 1.32 -28.67 -10.82
C ILE A 3 1.36 -28.13 -9.37
N ARG A 4 1.19 -26.81 -9.18
CA ARG A 4 1.15 -26.14 -7.87
C ARG A 4 0.06 -25.06 -7.86
N PRO A 5 -1.21 -25.42 -7.61
CA PRO A 5 -2.35 -24.51 -7.72
C PRO A 5 -2.21 -23.22 -6.89
N TYR A 6 -1.60 -23.31 -5.71
CA TYR A 6 -1.36 -22.18 -4.81
C TYR A 6 -0.37 -21.13 -5.35
N ARG A 7 0.40 -21.43 -6.41
CA ARG A 7 1.27 -20.45 -7.09
C ARG A 7 0.52 -19.61 -8.12
N HIS A 8 -0.66 -20.05 -8.52
CA HIS A 8 -1.51 -19.31 -9.43
C HIS A 8 -2.43 -18.42 -8.59
N ILE A 9 -2.10 -17.13 -8.53
CA ILE A 9 -2.87 -16.16 -7.75
C ILE A 9 -3.92 -15.54 -8.67
N GLU A 10 -5.19 -15.90 -8.44
CA GLU A 10 -6.32 -15.21 -9.06
C GLU A 10 -6.73 -14.03 -8.18
N ARG A 11 -6.46 -12.81 -8.66
CA ARG A 11 -6.83 -11.60 -7.92
C ARG A 11 -8.34 -11.43 -7.88
N ARG A 12 -8.89 -11.21 -6.67
CA ARG A 12 -10.32 -10.91 -6.49
C ARG A 12 -10.73 -9.68 -7.30
N ARG A 13 -11.80 -9.79 -8.08
CA ARG A 13 -12.43 -8.64 -8.74
C ARG A 13 -13.02 -7.70 -7.69
N SER A 14 -12.56 -6.45 -7.69
CA SER A 14 -13.02 -5.41 -6.77
C SER A 14 -13.28 -4.10 -7.52
N LYS A 15 -14.08 -3.22 -6.92
CA LYS A 15 -14.26 -1.85 -7.42
C LYS A 15 -12.94 -1.09 -7.32
N LYS A 16 -12.59 -0.31 -8.34
CA LYS A 16 -11.47 0.63 -8.32
C LYS A 16 -11.91 1.93 -7.64
N ILE A 17 -11.14 2.40 -6.66
CA ILE A 17 -11.35 3.67 -5.95
C ILE A 17 -10.08 4.52 -6.00
N LYS A 18 -10.19 5.81 -5.67
CA LYS A 18 -9.03 6.71 -5.53
C LYS A 18 -8.76 7.05 -4.06
N VAL A 19 -7.50 7.00 -3.66
CA VAL A 19 -6.96 7.54 -2.40
C VAL A 19 -5.95 8.61 -2.80
N GLY A 20 -6.33 9.88 -2.68
CA GLY A 20 -5.60 10.97 -3.32
C GLY A 20 -5.43 10.72 -4.82
N ASN A 21 -4.17 10.60 -5.27
CA ASN A 21 -3.82 10.34 -6.66
C ASN A 21 -3.67 8.85 -7.01
N ILE A 22 -3.77 7.95 -6.03
CA ILE A 22 -3.49 6.51 -6.18
C ILE A 22 -4.79 5.76 -6.41
N SER A 23 -4.77 4.81 -7.35
CA SER A 23 -5.90 3.92 -7.62
C SER A 23 -5.75 2.61 -6.84
N VAL A 24 -6.75 2.26 -6.04
CA VAL A 24 -6.77 1.02 -5.24
C VAL A 24 -7.89 0.10 -5.70
N GLY A 25 -7.56 -1.19 -5.89
CA GLY A 25 -8.51 -2.21 -6.34
C GLY A 25 -8.67 -2.31 -7.85
N GLY A 26 -9.56 -3.21 -8.29
CA GLY A 26 -9.74 -3.56 -9.70
C GLY A 26 -8.45 -4.12 -10.30
N ASP A 27 -8.05 -3.54 -11.43
CA ASP A 27 -6.86 -3.83 -12.23
C ASP A 27 -5.63 -3.00 -11.84
N ALA A 28 -5.72 -2.07 -10.87
CA ALA A 28 -4.56 -1.29 -10.42
C ALA A 28 -3.54 -2.19 -9.69
N PRO A 29 -2.23 -1.88 -9.67
CA PRO A 29 -1.25 -2.60 -8.84
C PRO A 29 -1.65 -2.71 -7.36
N ILE A 30 -1.06 -3.66 -6.62
CA ILE A 30 -1.26 -3.73 -5.17
C ILE A 30 -0.39 -2.64 -4.54
N SER A 31 -1.02 -1.63 -3.94
CA SER A 31 -0.34 -0.54 -3.25
C SER A 31 0.28 -1.01 -1.94
N VAL A 32 1.48 -0.54 -1.63
CA VAL A 32 2.17 -0.80 -0.37
C VAL A 32 1.87 0.33 0.62
N GLN A 33 1.28 0.00 1.77
CA GLN A 33 0.93 0.99 2.80
C GLN A 33 1.59 0.66 4.14
N THR A 34 1.78 1.68 4.96
CA THR A 34 2.31 1.57 6.32
C THR A 34 1.64 2.59 7.24
N MET A 35 2.00 2.57 8.52
CA MET A 35 1.48 3.47 9.55
C MET A 35 2.63 3.99 10.39
N THR A 36 2.62 5.28 10.69
CA THR A 36 3.58 5.87 11.64
C THR A 36 3.34 5.32 13.04
N ASN A 37 4.40 5.27 13.85
CA ASN A 37 4.34 4.85 15.26
C ASN A 37 4.82 5.95 16.22
N THR A 38 5.08 7.14 15.70
CA THR A 38 5.41 8.34 16.46
C THR A 38 4.14 8.93 17.10
N PRO A 39 4.23 9.62 18.25
CA PRO A 39 3.11 10.39 18.76
C PRO A 39 2.71 11.45 17.72
N THR A 40 1.48 11.40 17.21
CA THR A 40 1.04 12.31 16.13
C THR A 40 1.10 13.79 16.50
N THR A 41 1.08 14.11 17.79
CA THR A 41 1.26 15.48 18.30
C THR A 41 2.70 15.99 18.16
N ASP A 42 3.67 15.10 18.00
CA ASP A 42 5.04 15.42 17.64
C ASP A 42 5.14 15.49 16.11
N ILE A 43 5.00 16.72 15.60
CA ILE A 43 4.89 17.00 14.17
C ILE A 43 6.19 16.63 13.45
N ASP A 44 7.32 17.11 13.95
CA ASP A 44 8.62 16.95 13.29
C ASP A 44 9.02 15.48 13.21
N LEU A 45 8.84 14.74 14.31
CA LEU A 45 9.15 13.31 14.35
C LEU A 45 8.24 12.50 13.41
N THR A 46 6.96 12.87 13.32
CA THR A 46 6.01 12.19 12.43
C THR A 46 6.31 12.47 10.96
N LEU A 47 6.70 13.70 10.61
CA LEU A 47 7.10 14.05 9.24
C LEU A 47 8.36 13.30 8.81
N ASP A 48 9.40 13.25 9.65
CA ASP A 48 10.63 12.49 9.36
C ASP A 48 10.34 11.00 9.14
N GLN A 49 9.42 10.41 9.91
CA GLN A 49 9.02 9.02 9.66
C GLN A 49 8.25 8.85 8.34
N ILE A 50 7.36 9.79 7.99
CA ILE A 50 6.63 9.75 6.72
C ILE A 50 7.60 9.78 5.54
N GLU A 51 8.60 10.67 5.55
CA GLU A 51 9.62 10.76 4.50
C GLU A 51 10.37 9.44 4.33
N LYS A 52 10.81 8.82 5.43
CA LYS A 52 11.46 7.49 5.42
C LYS A 52 10.56 6.40 4.85
N CYS A 53 9.26 6.43 5.15
CA CYS A 53 8.32 5.47 4.59
C CYS A 53 8.16 5.63 3.07
N VAL A 54 8.10 6.86 2.57
CA VAL A 54 8.05 7.14 1.13
C VAL A 54 9.34 6.68 0.45
N GLU A 55 10.51 6.98 1.02
CA GLU A 55 11.80 6.51 0.50
C GLU A 55 11.91 4.99 0.44
N ALA A 56 11.29 4.28 1.39
CA ALA A 56 11.23 2.82 1.42
C ALA A 56 10.23 2.23 0.40
N GLY A 57 9.44 3.07 -0.29
CA GLY A 57 8.49 2.66 -1.32
C GLY A 57 7.07 2.45 -0.82
N ALA A 58 6.65 3.12 0.26
CA ALA A 58 5.24 3.26 0.58
C ALA A 58 4.55 4.13 -0.49
N ASP A 59 3.39 3.67 -0.97
CA ASP A 59 2.54 4.33 -1.96
C ASP A 59 1.49 5.24 -1.29
#